data_AF-A0A354A5J5-F1
#
_entry.id   AF-A0A354A5J5-F1
#
_cell.length_a   1.000
_cell.length_b   1.000
_cell.length_c   1.000
_cell.angle_alpha   90.00
_cell.angle_beta   90.00
_cell.angle_gamma   90.00
#
_symmetry.space_group_name_H-M   'P 1'
#
loop_
_entity.id
_entity.type
_entity.pdbx_description
1 polymer ?
#
loop_
_entity_poly.entity_id
_entity_poly.type
_entity_poly.pdbx_seq_one_letter_code
_entity_poly.pdbx_strand_id
1 'polypeptide(L)'
;EQFTTTLTGFRNGNQNLHFVHVNRSIKGRTCRACHETHASNFPKHIREAVPFGAWDLPVNFQKTESGGSCTPGCHKLKKYDRAKKEING
;
A
#
# COMPACT_ATOMS: atom_id res chain seq x y z
N GLU A 1 10.26 12.37 -0.90
CA GLU A 1 9.67 12.70 -2.23
C GLU A 1 8.21 12.30 -2.38
N GLN A 2 7.36 13.28 -2.73
CA GLN A 2 5.93 13.09 -3.03
C GLN A 2 5.68 12.45 -4.41
N PHE A 3 6.57 12.71 -5.38
CA PHE A 3 6.50 12.15 -6.73
C PHE A 3 7.82 11.49 -7.10
N THR A 4 7.76 10.37 -7.84
CA THR A 4 8.95 9.67 -8.33
C THR A 4 8.58 8.71 -9.45
N THR A 5 9.52 8.47 -10.37
CA THR A 5 9.43 7.41 -11.38
C THR A 5 10.40 6.26 -11.12
N THR A 6 11.37 6.44 -10.21
CA THR A 6 12.53 5.54 -10.03
C THR A 6 12.69 4.98 -8.61
N LEU A 7 12.29 5.70 -7.56
CA LEU A 7 12.60 5.33 -6.17
C LEU A 7 11.77 4.15 -5.64
N THR A 8 10.59 3.90 -6.21
CA THR A 8 9.71 2.81 -5.77
C THR A 8 8.76 2.37 -6.88
N GLY A 9 8.39 1.10 -6.85
CA GLY A 9 7.31 0.54 -7.66
C GLY A 9 5.91 0.76 -7.05
N PHE A 10 5.81 1.11 -5.77
CA PHE A 10 4.53 1.44 -5.12
C PHE A 10 4.13 2.89 -5.42
N ARG A 11 3.69 3.10 -6.66
CA ARG A 11 3.30 4.40 -7.19
C ARG A 11 2.16 4.29 -8.19
N ASN A 12 1.30 5.29 -8.22
CA ASN A 12 0.21 5.40 -9.20
C ASN A 12 0.55 6.49 -10.23
N GLY A 13 0.93 6.09 -11.45
CA GLY A 13 1.74 6.96 -12.30
C GLY A 13 3.03 7.36 -11.58
N ASN A 14 3.35 8.65 -11.50
CA ASN A 14 4.49 9.17 -10.74
C ASN A 14 4.18 9.48 -9.26
N GLN A 15 2.95 9.30 -8.79
CA GLN A 15 2.58 9.59 -7.41
C GLN A 15 3.12 8.51 -6.46
N ASN A 16 4.03 8.88 -5.57
CA ASN A 16 4.61 7.95 -4.59
C ASN A 16 3.57 7.58 -3.52
N LEU A 17 3.10 6.34 -3.50
CA LEU A 17 2.08 5.92 -2.55
C LEU A 17 2.63 5.66 -1.16
N HIS A 18 3.94 5.41 -0.98
CA HIS A 18 4.52 5.40 0.37
C HIS A 18 4.35 6.76 1.03
N PHE A 19 4.66 7.84 0.30
CA PHE A 19 4.57 9.21 0.82
C PHE A 19 3.18 9.53 1.37
N VAL A 20 2.11 9.12 0.68
CA VAL A 20 0.72 9.40 1.08
C VAL A 20 0.37 8.79 2.46
N HIS A 21 1.01 7.67 2.82
CA HIS A 21 0.76 6.95 4.06
C HIS A 21 1.71 7.35 5.18
N VAL A 22 2.99 7.53 4.88
CA VAL A 22 4.02 7.77 5.91
C VAL A 22 4.15 9.24 6.29
N ASN A 23 3.84 10.16 5.37
CA ASN A 23 3.98 11.60 5.57
C ASN A 23 2.67 12.24 6.09
N ARG A 24 2.20 11.79 7.26
CA ARG A 24 1.01 12.35 7.94
C ARG A 24 1.31 12.56 9.43
N SER A 25 0.92 13.71 9.97
CA SER A 25 1.18 14.07 11.37
C SER A 25 0.32 13.29 12.39
N ILE A 26 -0.92 12.94 12.04
CA ILE A 26 -1.88 12.32 12.99
C ILE A 26 -2.07 10.82 12.74
N LYS A 27 -2.28 10.42 11.47
CA LYS A 27 -2.55 9.01 11.09
C LYS A 27 -1.50 8.47 10.12
N GLY A 28 -0.23 8.83 10.36
CA GLY A 28 0.90 8.32 9.61
C GLY A 28 1.13 6.83 9.88
N ARG A 29 1.56 6.11 8.85
CA ARG A 29 1.98 4.70 8.97
C ARG A 29 3.51 4.64 8.92
N THR A 30 4.09 3.67 9.61
CA THR A 30 5.50 3.31 9.40
C THR A 30 5.59 2.20 8.35
N CYS A 31 6.77 1.93 7.80
CA CYS A 31 6.98 0.83 6.84
C CYS A 31 6.50 -0.52 7.41
N ARG A 32 6.73 -0.73 8.72
CA ARG A 32 6.33 -1.96 9.45
C ARG A 32 4.83 -2.11 9.60
N ALA A 33 4.05 -1.05 9.42
CA ALA A 33 2.60 -1.16 9.46
C ALA A 33 2.07 -2.01 8.30
N CYS A 34 2.73 -2.00 7.14
CA CYS A 34 2.30 -2.78 5.96
C CYS A 34 3.25 -3.92 5.61
N HIS A 35 4.53 -3.86 5.98
CA HIS A 35 5.52 -4.89 5.66
C HIS A 35 5.92 -5.70 6.89
N GLU A 36 5.97 -7.02 6.72
CA GLU A 36 6.62 -7.92 7.66
C GLU A 36 8.11 -7.62 7.77
N THR A 37 8.63 -7.64 8.99
CA THR A 37 10.07 -7.42 9.26
C THR A 37 10.90 -8.65 8.97
N HIS A 38 10.27 -9.82 9.03
CA HIS A 38 10.87 -11.12 8.75
C HIS A 38 10.31 -11.71 7.44
N ALA A 39 10.55 -12.99 7.21
CA ALA A 39 10.02 -13.70 6.06
C ALA A 39 8.48 -13.64 6.03
N SER A 40 7.94 -13.47 4.83
CA SER A 40 6.52 -13.48 4.56
C SER A 40 6.28 -14.17 3.22
N ASN A 41 5.22 -14.98 3.16
CA ASN A 41 4.80 -15.65 1.94
C ASN A 41 4.01 -14.72 1.01
N PHE A 42 3.73 -13.50 1.45
CA PHE A 42 2.92 -12.55 0.70
C PHE A 42 3.81 -11.65 -0.18
N PRO A 43 3.29 -11.24 -1.36
CA PRO A 43 4.05 -10.41 -2.28
C PRO A 43 4.61 -9.15 -1.59
N LYS A 44 5.90 -8.88 -1.83
CA LYS A 44 6.62 -7.71 -1.26
C LYS A 44 6.68 -7.72 0.28
N HIS A 45 6.57 -8.89 0.90
CA HIS A 45 6.47 -9.07 2.34
C HIS A 45 5.35 -8.24 2.97
N ILE A 46 4.26 -7.99 2.25
CA ILE A 46 3.13 -7.26 2.81
C ILE A 46 2.44 -8.15 3.86
N ARG A 47 1.99 -7.57 4.97
CA ARG A 47 1.26 -8.30 6.01
C ARG A 47 -0.08 -8.78 5.47
N GLU A 48 -0.53 -9.95 5.91
CA GLU A 48 -1.88 -10.45 5.60
C GLU A 48 -2.95 -9.53 6.17
N ALA A 49 -2.77 -9.12 7.43
CA ALA A 49 -3.65 -8.21 8.17
C ALA A 49 -2.84 -7.20 8.99
N VAL A 50 -3.50 -6.10 9.37
CA VAL A 50 -2.92 -5.05 10.20
C VAL A 50 -3.79 -4.78 11.42
N PRO A 51 -3.21 -4.47 12.59
CA PRO A 51 -3.98 -4.21 13.78
C PRO A 51 -4.80 -2.92 13.64
N PHE A 52 -6.09 -2.99 13.99
CA PHE A 52 -7.03 -1.88 14.01
C PHE A 52 -7.94 -1.97 15.25
N GLY A 53 -7.51 -1.34 16.35
CA GLY A 53 -8.19 -1.46 17.63
C GLY A 53 -8.10 -2.90 18.15
N ALA A 54 -9.24 -3.53 18.41
CA ALA A 54 -9.32 -4.92 18.85
C ALA A 54 -9.42 -5.94 17.69
N TRP A 55 -9.39 -5.47 16.44
CA TRP A 55 -9.60 -6.32 15.27
C TRP A 55 -8.40 -6.27 14.30
N ASP A 56 -8.10 -7.40 13.66
CA ASP A 56 -7.11 -7.47 12.59
C ASP A 56 -7.79 -7.24 11.23
N LEU A 57 -7.43 -6.12 10.61
CA LEU A 57 -7.99 -5.70 9.34
C LEU A 57 -7.20 -6.34 8.20
N PRO A 58 -7.80 -7.21 7.36
CA PRO A 58 -7.08 -7.83 6.24
C PRO A 58 -6.67 -6.76 5.23
N VAL A 59 -5.43 -6.82 4.76
CA VAL A 59 -4.91 -5.89 3.74
C VAL A 59 -5.44 -6.26 2.35
N ASN A 60 -5.59 -7.56 2.09
CA ASN A 60 -5.99 -8.14 0.81
C ASN A 60 -5.18 -7.55 -0.36
N PHE A 61 -3.86 -7.50 -0.20
CA PHE A 61 -2.99 -6.98 -1.23
C PHE A 61 -2.93 -7.93 -2.43
N GLN A 62 -3.25 -7.42 -3.62
CA GLN A 62 -3.10 -8.15 -4.87
C GLN A 62 -2.10 -7.43 -5.75
N LYS A 63 -1.02 -8.12 -6.10
CA LYS A 63 0.03 -7.58 -6.95
C LYS A 63 -0.31 -7.81 -8.42
N THR A 64 -0.09 -6.80 -9.26
CA THR A 64 -0.01 -6.95 -10.71
C THR A 64 1.43 -6.74 -11.18
N GLU A 65 1.69 -6.90 -12.47
CA GLU A 65 3.02 -6.63 -13.03
C GLU A 65 3.43 -5.16 -12.81
N SER A 66 2.53 -4.23 -13.13
CA SER A 66 2.74 -2.78 -13.09
C SER A 66 2.23 -2.08 -11.84
N GLY A 67 1.57 -2.80 -10.93
CA GLY A 67 0.94 -2.18 -9.79
C GLY A 67 0.34 -3.17 -8.82
N GLY A 68 -0.91 -2.90 -8.43
CA GLY A 68 -1.64 -3.74 -7.52
C GLY A 68 -2.87 -3.08 -6.95
N SER A 69 -3.45 -3.72 -5.94
CA SER A 69 -4.61 -3.21 -5.24
C SER A 69 -4.60 -3.59 -3.75
N CYS A 70 -5.32 -2.82 -2.94
CA CYS A 70 -5.58 -3.11 -1.55
C CYS A 70 -7.09 -3.02 -1.29
N THR A 71 -7.63 -3.95 -0.50
CA THR A 71 -9.05 -3.93 -0.08
C THR A 71 -9.20 -4.25 1.40
N PRO A 72 -8.99 -3.24 2.27
CA PRO A 72 -9.34 -3.33 3.67
C PRO A 72 -10.85 -3.56 3.81
N GLY A 73 -11.23 -4.50 4.67
CA GLY A 73 -12.62 -5.01 4.78
C GLY A 73 -13.71 -3.97 5.05
N CYS A 74 -13.37 -2.70 5.32
CA CYS A 74 -14.32 -1.62 5.62
C CYS A 74 -14.41 -0.51 4.55
N HIS A 75 -13.54 -0.44 3.54
CA HIS A 75 -13.60 0.61 2.51
C HIS A 75 -13.40 0.09 1.09
N LYS A 76 -13.74 0.94 0.10
CA LYS A 76 -13.66 0.58 -1.32
C LYS A 76 -12.23 0.18 -1.73
N LEU A 77 -12.15 -0.83 -2.59
CA LEU A 77 -10.95 -1.27 -3.30
C LEU A 77 -10.20 -0.06 -3.86
N LYS A 78 -8.90 0.01 -3.59
CA LYS A 78 -8.00 0.99 -4.20
C LYS A 78 -7.00 0.26 -5.10
N LYS A 79 -6.88 0.70 -6.34
CA LYS A 79 -5.91 0.21 -7.32
C LYS A 79 -4.82 1.23 -7.58
N TYR A 80 -3.68 0.77 -8.03
CA TYR A 80 -2.63 1.63 -8.55
C TYR A 80 -1.90 0.92 -9.69
N ASP A 81 -1.41 1.73 -10.62
CA ASP A 81 -0.59 1.24 -11.71
C ASP A 81 0.40 2.33 -12.13
N ARG A 82 1.65 1.93 -12.31
CA ARG A 82 2.78 2.84 -12.57
C ARG A 82 2.92 3.25 -14.04
N ALA A 83 2.28 2.52 -14.95
CA ALA A 83 2.25 2.75 -16.39
C ALA A 83 0.95 3.47 -16.80
N LYS A 84 -0.21 3.00 -16.33
CA LYS A 84 -1.52 3.61 -16.58
C LYS A 84 -2.18 4.04 -15.27
N LYS A 85 -2.05 5.30 -14.90
CA LYS A 85 -2.55 5.82 -13.62
C LYS A 85 -4.04 5.46 -13.39
N GLU A 86 -4.30 4.81 -12.26
CA GLU A 86 -5.63 4.42 -11.80
C GLU A 86 -6.36 5.61 -11.16
N ILE A 87 -7.67 5.67 -11.33
CA ILE A 87 -8.54 6.66 -10.68
C ILE A 87 -9.38 5.94 -9.62
N ASN A 88 -9.18 6.32 -8.37
CA ASN A 88 -9.86 5.70 -7.23
C ASN A 88 -10.93 6.64 -6.67
N GLY A 89 -12.20 6.25 -6.73
CA GLY A 89 -13.35 6.98 -6.14
C GLY A 89 -13.71 6.57 -4.72
#